data_AF-A3IUB0-F1
#
_entry.id   AF-A3IUB0-F1
#
_cell.length_a   1.000
_cell.length_b   1.000
_cell.length_c   1.000
_cell.angle_alpha   90.00
_cell.angle_beta   90.00
_cell.angle_gamma   90.00
#
_symmetry.space_group_name_H-M   'P 1'
#
loop_
_entity.id
_entity.type
_entity.pdbx_description
1 polymer ?
#
loop_
_entity_poly.entity_id
_entity_poly.type
_entity_poly.pdbx_seq_one_letter_code
_entity_poly.pdbx_strand_id
1 'polypeptide(L)'
;MKNLLLSLIIGFGFINFPLFQTIVLAQDNEINNLLKDTIYYLPDGKAITLSGGRYKTENKVFVLSEKVAIADINNDQLADFFVIVTELTQGIQLNNYIAVLLGNNDQQLDNVDTLFIDNEIDIENLSWTDQVLTVEFMANSPERKKKLKYHFDLGSETLIPLTLETEKKPGDIFIRDREQNIIEPDFNNSDEDPSIQIEL
;
A
#
# COMPACT_ATOMS: atom_id res chain seq x y z
N MET A 1 -33.98 -57.83 -12.89
CA MET A 1 -34.63 -56.92 -11.91
C MET A 1 -33.58 -55.90 -11.48
N LYS A 2 -33.58 -54.69 -12.07
CA LYS A 2 -33.80 -53.40 -11.38
C LYS A 2 -33.26 -53.36 -9.93
N ASN A 3 -32.15 -52.65 -9.70
CA ASN A 3 -32.24 -51.29 -9.16
C ASN A 3 -30.93 -50.50 -9.32
N LEU A 4 -31.13 -49.29 -9.84
CA LEU A 4 -30.24 -48.14 -9.90
C LEU A 4 -30.03 -47.58 -8.49
N LEU A 5 -28.83 -47.11 -8.17
CA LEU A 5 -28.66 -45.92 -7.33
C LEU A 5 -27.35 -45.23 -7.72
N LEU A 6 -27.50 -44.05 -8.33
CA LEU A 6 -26.47 -43.04 -8.53
C LEU A 6 -26.04 -42.49 -7.17
N SER A 7 -24.75 -42.29 -6.98
CA SER A 7 -24.25 -41.17 -6.18
C SER A 7 -23.05 -40.55 -6.89
N LEU A 8 -23.29 -39.38 -7.46
CA LEU A 8 -22.34 -38.42 -7.98
C LEU A 8 -21.77 -37.64 -6.78
N ILE A 9 -20.46 -37.67 -6.51
CA ILE A 9 -19.81 -36.59 -5.77
C ILE A 9 -18.51 -36.22 -6.49
N ILE A 10 -18.46 -34.91 -6.74
CA ILE A 10 -17.52 -34.13 -7.53
C ILE A 10 -16.13 -34.17 -6.91
N GLY A 11 -15.11 -34.31 -7.76
CA GLY A 11 -13.72 -34.18 -7.36
C GLY A 11 -13.36 -32.74 -7.00
N PHE A 12 -12.47 -32.60 -6.03
CA PHE A 12 -11.62 -31.42 -5.93
C PHE A 12 -10.19 -31.89 -6.12
N GLY A 13 -9.64 -31.61 -7.30
CA GLY A 13 -8.20 -31.62 -7.48
C GLY A 13 -7.62 -30.59 -6.52
N PHE A 14 -6.77 -31.04 -5.60
CA PHE A 14 -5.95 -30.15 -4.80
C PHE A 14 -5.03 -29.40 -5.76
N ILE A 15 -5.40 -28.16 -6.10
CA ILE A 15 -4.49 -27.24 -6.77
C ILE A 15 -3.44 -26.91 -5.72
N ASN A 16 -2.26 -27.48 -5.93
CA ASN A 16 -1.10 -27.28 -5.08
C ASN A 16 -0.59 -25.86 -5.36
N PHE A 17 -1.13 -24.87 -4.67
CA PHE A 17 -0.59 -23.51 -4.72
C PHE A 17 0.81 -23.56 -4.09
N PRO A 18 1.85 -23.01 -4.75
CA PRO A 18 3.12 -22.81 -4.08
C PRO A 18 2.85 -21.91 -2.88
N LEU A 19 3.04 -22.46 -1.68
CA LEU A 19 3.19 -21.68 -0.46
C LEU A 19 4.41 -20.77 -0.71
N PHE A 20 4.18 -19.55 -1.17
CA PHE A 20 5.14 -18.49 -0.94
C PHE A 20 5.17 -18.34 0.58
N GLN A 21 6.16 -18.98 1.21
CA GLN A 21 6.54 -18.63 2.56
C GLN A 21 6.96 -17.16 2.47
N THR A 22 6.06 -16.24 2.83
CA THR A 22 6.46 -14.87 3.10
C THR A 22 7.44 -14.99 4.25
N ILE A 23 8.72 -14.86 3.94
CA ILE A 23 9.75 -14.81 4.95
C ILE A 23 9.47 -13.51 5.70
N VAL A 24 8.89 -13.63 6.89
CA VAL A 24 8.91 -12.55 7.88
C VAL A 24 10.35 -12.51 8.37
N LEU A 25 11.20 -11.76 7.68
CA LEU A 25 12.51 -11.41 8.19
C LEU A 25 12.27 -10.28 9.19
N ALA A 26 11.91 -10.66 10.41
CA ALA A 26 12.11 -9.77 11.54
C ALA A 26 13.61 -9.43 11.53
N GLN A 27 13.97 -8.24 11.03
CA GLN A 27 15.28 -7.66 11.24
C GLN A 27 15.52 -7.70 12.76
N ASP A 28 16.57 -8.36 13.20
CA ASP A 28 16.90 -8.46 14.62
C ASP A 28 17.51 -7.12 15.07
N ASN A 29 16.66 -6.11 15.22
CA ASN A 29 17.04 -4.73 15.56
C ASN A 29 16.10 -4.20 16.64
N GLU A 30 16.61 -3.38 17.56
CA GLU A 30 15.87 -2.78 18.68
C GLU A 30 14.60 -2.02 18.21
N ILE A 31 14.65 -1.42 17.00
CA ILE A 31 13.52 -0.75 16.34
C ILE A 31 12.35 -1.71 16.11
N ASN A 32 12.59 -2.96 15.71
CA ASN A 32 11.52 -3.92 15.52
C ASN A 32 10.88 -4.31 16.85
N ASN A 33 11.63 -4.35 17.94
CA ASN A 33 11.04 -4.59 19.26
C ASN A 33 10.10 -3.45 19.69
N LEU A 34 10.41 -2.21 19.30
CA LEU A 34 9.57 -1.06 19.56
C LEU A 34 8.29 -1.06 18.71
N LEU A 35 8.40 -1.40 17.41
CA LEU A 35 7.28 -1.32 16.47
C LEU A 35 6.33 -2.53 16.50
N LYS A 36 6.86 -3.72 16.80
CA LYS A 36 6.15 -4.99 16.58
C LYS A 36 4.96 -5.22 17.50
N ASP A 37 4.82 -4.43 18.57
CA ASP A 37 3.76 -4.53 19.58
C ASP A 37 2.98 -3.20 19.74
N THR A 38 3.11 -2.29 18.75
CA THR A 38 2.44 -0.97 18.71
C THR A 38 0.99 -1.06 18.23
N ILE A 39 0.18 -0.09 18.65
CA ILE A 39 -1.20 0.09 18.18
C ILE A 39 -1.20 0.94 16.91
N TYR A 40 -1.87 0.44 15.88
CA TYR A 40 -2.08 1.12 14.60
C TYR A 40 -3.57 1.40 14.40
N TYR A 41 -3.92 2.63 14.03
CA TYR A 41 -5.25 3.00 13.59
C TYR A 41 -5.30 2.88 12.07
N LEU A 42 -6.17 2.00 11.56
CA LEU A 42 -6.41 1.89 10.12
C LEU A 42 -7.24 3.09 9.61
N PRO A 43 -7.25 3.38 8.30
CA PRO A 43 -8.01 4.51 7.75
C PRO A 43 -9.53 4.47 8.01
N ASP A 44 -10.08 3.30 8.34
CA ASP A 44 -11.48 3.13 8.74
C ASP A 44 -11.72 3.42 10.23
N GLY A 45 -10.70 3.88 10.96
CA GLY A 45 -10.72 4.17 12.39
C GLY A 45 -10.53 2.94 13.30
N LYS A 46 -10.37 1.75 12.73
CA LYS A 46 -10.16 0.54 13.54
C LYS A 46 -8.74 0.51 14.10
N ALA A 47 -8.62 0.32 15.40
CA ALA A 47 -7.35 0.03 16.05
C ALA A 47 -6.98 -1.46 15.92
N ILE A 48 -5.72 -1.73 15.58
CA ILE A 48 -5.12 -3.06 15.58
C ILE A 48 -3.81 -3.02 16.36
N THR A 49 -3.56 -4.04 17.17
CA THR A 49 -2.22 -4.27 17.72
C THR A 49 -1.58 -5.35 16.87
N LEU A 50 -0.49 -4.99 16.19
CA LEU A 50 0.37 -6.00 15.60
C LEU A 50 1.09 -6.67 16.77
N SER A 51 1.06 -7.99 16.91
CA SER A 51 1.83 -8.71 17.93
C SER A 51 2.95 -9.46 17.24
N GLY A 52 4.20 -9.15 17.58
CA GLY A 52 5.34 -9.60 16.78
C GLY A 52 5.27 -9.16 15.31
N GLY A 53 4.68 -7.99 15.04
CA GLY A 53 4.58 -7.40 13.71
C GLY A 53 3.45 -7.97 12.85
N ARG A 54 2.52 -8.73 13.45
CA ARG A 54 1.40 -9.34 12.73
C ARG A 54 0.08 -9.23 13.49
N TYR A 55 -1.00 -8.98 12.76
CA TYR A 55 -2.37 -9.10 13.25
C TYR A 55 -3.20 -9.93 12.26
N LYS A 56 -4.00 -10.88 12.75
CA LYS A 56 -4.78 -11.79 11.91
C LYS A 56 -6.26 -11.72 12.27
N THR A 57 -7.09 -11.61 11.25
CA THR A 57 -8.53 -11.79 11.30
C THR A 57 -8.92 -13.06 10.53
N GLU A 58 -10.22 -13.32 10.39
CA GLU A 58 -10.71 -14.47 9.61
C GLU A 58 -10.24 -14.42 8.14
N ASN A 59 -10.30 -13.24 7.49
CA ASN A 59 -10.05 -13.10 6.06
C ASN A 59 -8.85 -12.23 5.68
N LYS A 60 -8.30 -11.49 6.66
CA LYS A 60 -7.21 -10.52 6.45
C LYS A 60 -6.05 -10.77 7.40
N VAL A 61 -4.85 -10.49 6.96
CA VAL A 61 -3.64 -10.42 7.78
C VAL A 61 -2.98 -9.07 7.57
N PHE A 62 -2.63 -8.39 8.65
CA PHE A 62 -1.83 -7.19 8.62
C PHE A 62 -0.41 -7.55 9.06
N VAL A 63 0.58 -7.08 8.32
CA VAL A 63 2.00 -7.35 8.58
C VAL A 63 2.76 -6.04 8.52
N LEU A 64 3.65 -5.84 9.50
CA LEU A 64 4.60 -4.74 9.50
C LEU A 64 5.70 -5.03 8.48
N SER A 65 5.95 -4.08 7.58
CA SER A 65 7.08 -4.14 6.65
C SER A 65 8.39 -3.82 7.35
N GLU A 66 9.49 -4.35 6.82
CA GLU A 66 10.85 -3.98 7.24
C GLU A 66 11.25 -2.56 6.79
N LYS A 67 10.48 -1.94 5.89
CA LYS A 67 10.76 -0.59 5.38
C LYS A 67 10.28 0.45 6.40
N VAL A 68 11.23 1.14 7.00
CA VAL A 68 11.01 2.15 8.03
C VAL A 68 11.87 3.38 7.71
N ALA A 69 11.28 4.57 7.80
CA ALA A 69 12.04 5.82 7.89
C ALA A 69 11.98 6.32 9.33
N ILE A 70 13.13 6.78 9.84
CA ILE A 70 13.29 7.26 11.21
C ILE A 70 13.72 8.73 11.13
N ALA A 71 13.07 9.58 11.92
CA ALA A 71 13.34 11.00 11.96
C ALA A 71 12.96 11.59 13.32
N ASP A 72 13.34 12.84 13.56
CA ASP A 72 12.73 13.69 14.58
C ASP A 72 11.80 14.65 13.82
N ILE A 73 10.53 14.29 13.70
CA ILE A 73 9.55 14.96 12.81
C ILE A 73 9.06 16.25 13.46
N ASN A 74 8.88 16.26 14.78
CA ASN A 74 8.34 17.37 15.56
C ASN A 74 9.42 18.19 16.31
N ASN A 75 10.71 17.85 16.15
CA ASN A 75 11.87 18.51 16.75
C ASN A 75 11.87 18.46 18.29
N ASP A 76 11.48 17.31 18.86
CA ASP A 76 11.49 17.03 20.30
C ASP A 76 12.69 16.19 20.76
N GLN A 77 13.60 15.84 19.83
CA GLN A 77 14.79 15.01 20.04
C GLN A 77 14.49 13.53 20.32
N LEU A 78 13.25 13.08 20.09
CA LEU A 78 12.86 11.69 20.13
C LEU A 78 12.83 11.09 18.73
N ALA A 79 12.85 9.76 18.67
CA ALA A 79 12.75 9.05 17.40
C ALA A 79 11.28 8.85 17.04
N ASP A 80 10.89 9.38 15.90
CA ASP A 80 9.63 9.16 15.22
C ASP A 80 9.82 8.24 14.01
N PHE A 81 8.72 7.65 13.56
CA PHE A 81 8.76 6.60 12.55
C PHE A 81 7.68 6.79 11.50
N PHE A 82 8.08 6.60 10.25
CA PHE A 82 7.17 6.22 9.18
C PHE A 82 7.36 4.73 8.92
N VAL A 83 6.28 3.97 8.96
CA VAL A 83 6.31 2.53 8.72
C VAL A 83 5.28 2.11 7.69
N ILE A 84 5.56 1.01 7.00
CA ILE A 84 4.57 0.41 6.12
C ILE A 84 3.84 -0.71 6.85
N VAL A 85 2.52 -0.66 6.83
CA VAL A 85 1.66 -1.79 7.21
C VAL A 85 1.02 -2.33 5.94
N THR A 86 1.15 -3.64 5.71
CA THR A 86 0.60 -4.30 4.54
C THR A 86 -0.56 -5.21 4.95
N GLU A 87 -1.71 -5.01 4.34
CA GLU A 87 -2.86 -5.89 4.45
C GLU A 87 -2.83 -6.94 3.34
N LEU A 88 -2.94 -8.20 3.74
CA LEU A 88 -3.04 -9.38 2.89
C LEU A 88 -4.45 -9.96 3.02
N THR A 89 -5.19 -10.03 1.91
CA THR A 89 -6.47 -10.77 1.84
C THR A 89 -6.28 -12.08 1.08
N GLN A 90 -7.09 -13.10 1.40
CA GLN A 90 -7.08 -14.43 0.74
C GLN A 90 -7.26 -14.31 -0.79
N GLY A 91 -6.16 -14.10 -1.54
CA GLY A 91 -6.17 -14.00 -3.01
C GLY A 91 -5.35 -12.90 -3.68
N ILE A 92 -4.27 -12.37 -3.09
CA ILE A 92 -3.21 -11.51 -3.72
C ILE A 92 -3.40 -9.99 -3.56
N GLN A 93 -4.54 -9.49 -3.06
CA GLN A 93 -4.65 -8.04 -2.82
C GLN A 93 -3.79 -7.61 -1.61
N LEU A 94 -2.77 -6.80 -1.92
CA LEU A 94 -1.85 -6.14 -0.98
C LEU A 94 -2.26 -4.68 -0.86
N ASN A 95 -2.99 -4.28 0.17
CA ASN A 95 -3.14 -2.85 0.45
C ASN A 95 -1.95 -2.40 1.29
N ASN A 96 -1.29 -1.33 0.89
CA ASN A 96 -0.18 -0.76 1.64
C ASN A 96 -0.60 0.57 2.28
N TYR A 97 -0.25 0.71 3.55
CA TYR A 97 -0.52 1.89 4.35
C TYR A 97 0.79 2.47 4.88
N ILE A 98 0.93 3.79 4.90
CA ILE A 98 1.95 4.48 5.71
C ILE A 98 1.32 4.79 7.04
N ALA A 99 1.92 4.35 8.14
CA ALA A 99 1.59 4.83 9.47
C ALA A 99 2.68 5.78 9.96
N VAL A 100 2.28 6.91 10.55
CA VAL A 100 3.15 7.85 11.26
C VAL A 100 3.05 7.58 12.75
N LEU A 101 4.20 7.36 13.37
CA LEU A 101 4.32 7.10 14.79
C LEU A 101 5.20 8.20 15.39
N LEU A 102 4.67 8.94 16.36
CA LEU A 102 5.46 9.89 17.13
C LEU A 102 5.95 9.24 18.40
N GLY A 103 7.24 9.39 18.68
CA GLY A 103 7.87 8.94 19.91
C GLY A 103 7.52 9.87 21.07
N ASN A 104 7.43 9.30 22.27
CA ASN A 104 7.26 10.08 23.48
C ASN A 104 8.30 9.72 24.56
N ASN A 105 8.34 10.53 25.63
CA ASN A 105 9.36 10.42 26.69
C ASN A 105 9.31 9.08 27.45
N ASP A 106 8.19 8.37 27.38
CA ASP A 106 8.03 7.05 28.00
C ASP A 106 8.46 5.91 27.06
N GLN A 107 9.14 6.24 25.95
CA GLN A 107 9.53 5.31 24.89
C GLN A 107 8.35 4.57 24.26
N GLN A 108 7.15 5.17 24.32
CA GLN A 108 5.97 4.67 23.62
C GLN A 108 5.82 5.38 22.29
N LEU A 109 5.05 4.75 21.40
CA LEU A 109 4.76 5.25 20.07
C LEU A 109 3.27 5.51 19.92
N ASP A 110 2.95 6.74 19.53
CA ASP A 110 1.59 7.17 19.25
C ASP A 110 1.36 7.18 17.74
N ASN A 111 0.44 6.34 17.25
CA ASN A 111 0.06 6.38 15.84
C ASN A 111 -0.90 7.53 15.58
N VAL A 112 -0.38 8.59 14.97
CA VAL A 112 -1.13 9.84 14.74
C VAL A 112 -1.83 9.88 13.39
N ASP A 113 -1.30 9.17 12.39
CA ASP A 113 -1.95 9.05 11.08
C ASP A 113 -1.64 7.73 10.39
N THR A 114 -2.57 7.26 9.57
CA THR A 114 -2.38 6.13 8.68
C THR A 114 -3.05 6.40 7.34
N LEU A 115 -2.23 6.44 6.29
CA LEU A 115 -2.66 6.77 4.94
C LEU A 115 -2.58 5.54 4.03
N PHE A 116 -3.67 5.26 3.29
CA PHE A 116 -3.64 4.29 2.20
C PHE A 116 -2.83 4.85 1.02
N ILE A 117 -1.87 4.06 0.51
CA ILE A 117 -1.00 4.47 -0.59
C ILE A 117 -1.55 3.94 -1.91
N ASP A 118 -1.50 2.62 -2.07
CA ASP A 118 -1.84 1.93 -3.30
C ASP A 118 -1.99 0.43 -3.02
N ASN A 119 -2.59 -0.27 -3.97
CA ASN A 119 -2.65 -1.72 -3.95
C ASN A 119 -1.56 -2.34 -4.82
N GLU A 120 -1.12 -3.55 -4.45
CA GLU A 120 -0.25 -4.39 -5.27
C GLU A 120 1.07 -3.68 -5.70
N ILE A 121 1.61 -2.86 -4.81
CA ILE A 121 2.94 -2.25 -4.96
C ILE A 121 3.95 -2.97 -4.07
N ASP A 122 5.18 -3.08 -4.57
CA ASP A 122 6.32 -3.57 -3.79
C ASP A 122 7.21 -2.40 -3.38
N ILE A 123 7.24 -2.10 -2.07
CA ILE A 123 7.95 -0.94 -1.54
C ILE A 123 9.44 -1.27 -1.41
N GLU A 124 10.25 -0.58 -2.20
CA GLU A 124 11.70 -0.75 -2.22
C GLU A 124 12.35 0.05 -1.08
N ASN A 125 11.90 1.29 -0.88
CA ASN A 125 12.51 2.24 0.05
C ASN A 125 11.49 3.22 0.65
N LEU A 126 11.77 3.65 1.88
CA LEU A 126 11.04 4.67 2.62
C LEU A 126 12.07 5.61 3.25
N SER A 127 12.03 6.90 2.94
CA SER A 127 13.02 7.86 3.44
C SER A 127 12.41 9.21 3.78
N TRP A 128 12.94 9.85 4.81
CA TRP A 128 12.58 11.22 5.21
C TRP A 128 13.77 12.15 5.00
N THR A 129 13.60 13.21 4.22
CA THR A 129 14.65 14.22 3.98
C THR A 129 13.99 15.55 3.69
N ASP A 130 14.54 16.65 4.23
CA ASP A 130 14.05 18.01 4.00
C ASP A 130 12.52 18.15 4.22
N GLN A 131 12.01 17.53 5.28
CA GLN A 131 10.58 17.51 5.65
C GLN A 131 9.64 16.85 4.62
N VAL A 132 10.20 16.00 3.77
CA VAL A 132 9.46 15.24 2.77
C VAL A 132 9.71 13.75 2.97
N LEU A 133 8.61 13.01 3.17
CA LEU A 133 8.60 11.56 3.10
C LEU A 133 8.58 11.13 1.63
N THR A 134 9.49 10.27 1.24
CA THR A 134 9.52 9.65 -0.09
C THR A 134 9.32 8.14 0.03
N VAL A 135 8.34 7.62 -0.70
CA VAL A 135 8.06 6.19 -0.84
C VAL A 135 8.47 5.78 -2.25
N GLU A 136 9.47 4.90 -2.35
CA GLU A 136 9.91 4.33 -3.63
C GLU A 136 9.38 2.91 -3.75
N PHE A 137 8.76 2.58 -4.88
CA PHE A 137 8.12 1.29 -5.08
C PHE A 137 8.13 0.86 -6.55
N MET A 138 8.00 -0.45 -6.75
CA MET A 138 7.69 -1.06 -8.03
C MET A 138 6.18 -1.24 -8.14
N ALA A 139 5.59 -0.64 -9.17
CA ALA A 139 4.21 -0.95 -9.55
C ALA A 139 4.19 -2.26 -10.36
N ASN A 140 3.03 -2.92 -10.44
CA ASN A 140 2.81 -4.17 -11.20
C ASN A 140 3.12 -4.13 -12.73
N SER A 141 3.67 -3.02 -13.26
CA SER A 141 4.30 -2.99 -14.57
C SER A 141 5.84 -2.96 -14.40
N PRO A 142 6.57 -4.00 -14.84
CA PRO A 142 7.95 -4.32 -14.42
C PRO A 142 9.04 -3.30 -14.81
N GLU A 143 8.70 -2.13 -15.34
CA GLU A 143 9.67 -1.14 -15.83
C GLU A 143 9.53 0.25 -15.20
N ARG A 144 8.64 0.45 -14.22
CA ARG A 144 8.42 1.79 -13.64
C ARG A 144 8.59 1.79 -12.12
N LYS A 145 9.83 1.99 -11.68
CA LYS A 145 10.12 2.54 -10.34
C LYS A 145 9.37 3.86 -10.20
N LYS A 146 8.49 3.95 -9.23
CA LYS A 146 7.72 5.16 -8.93
C LYS A 146 8.16 5.71 -7.59
N LYS A 147 7.92 7.02 -7.41
CA LYS A 147 8.11 7.71 -6.14
C LYS A 147 6.84 8.46 -5.80
N LEU A 148 6.34 8.26 -4.59
CA LEU A 148 5.32 9.14 -4.01
C LEU A 148 6.00 10.01 -2.95
N LYS A 149 5.56 11.26 -2.86
CA LYS A 149 6.10 12.23 -1.90
C LYS A 149 4.98 12.75 -1.02
N TYR A 150 5.28 12.93 0.25
CA TYR A 150 4.34 13.43 1.24
C TYR A 150 5.02 14.47 2.11
N HIS A 151 4.25 15.46 2.51
CA HIS A 151 4.57 16.33 3.62
C HIS A 151 3.79 15.85 4.85
N PHE A 152 4.36 16.00 6.04
CA PHE A 152 3.64 15.76 7.28
C PHE A 152 3.31 17.11 7.94
N ASP A 153 2.02 17.43 8.04
CA ASP A 153 1.57 18.63 8.73
C ASP A 153 1.49 18.35 10.23
N LEU A 154 2.38 18.97 11.00
CA LEU A 154 2.44 18.83 12.46
C LEU A 154 1.21 19.41 13.18
N GLY A 155 0.52 20.39 12.57
CA GLY A 155 -0.61 21.05 13.19
C GLY A 155 -1.87 20.18 13.20
N SER A 156 -2.11 19.44 12.13
CA SER A 156 -3.20 18.46 12.03
C SER A 156 -2.75 17.02 12.27
N GLU A 157 -1.45 16.77 12.43
CA GLU A 157 -0.84 15.44 12.53
C GLU A 157 -1.20 14.53 11.35
N THR A 158 -1.13 15.04 10.12
CA THR A 158 -1.58 14.31 8.92
C THR A 158 -0.52 14.27 7.82
N LEU A 159 -0.40 13.13 7.14
CA LEU A 159 0.32 12.98 5.89
C LEU A 159 -0.48 13.56 4.72
N ILE A 160 0.11 14.55 4.05
CA ILE A 160 -0.46 15.22 2.90
C ILE A 160 0.31 14.80 1.65
N PRO A 161 -0.34 14.14 0.68
CA PRO A 161 0.29 13.83 -0.61
C PRO A 161 0.76 15.13 -1.27
N LEU A 162 2.06 15.19 -1.58
CA LEU A 162 2.58 16.20 -2.48
C LEU A 162 2.24 15.72 -3.87
N THR A 163 1.21 16.32 -4.48
CA THR A 163 0.82 16.03 -5.85
C THR A 163 2.07 16.01 -6.71
N LEU A 164 2.36 14.86 -7.33
CA LEU A 164 3.34 14.82 -8.39
C LEU A 164 2.78 15.77 -9.46
N GLU A 165 3.45 16.90 -9.70
CA GLU A 165 3.52 17.44 -11.06
C GLU A 165 4.20 16.36 -11.92
N THR A 166 3.49 15.26 -12.20
CA THR A 166 3.59 14.73 -13.55
C THR A 166 3.06 15.88 -14.38
N GLU A 167 3.92 16.49 -15.20
CA GLU A 167 3.46 17.04 -16.47
C GLU A 167 2.43 16.04 -16.99
N LYS A 168 1.13 16.34 -16.86
CA LYS A 168 0.10 15.58 -17.54
C LYS A 168 0.37 15.85 -19.01
N LYS A 169 1.23 15.04 -19.62
CA LYS A 169 1.35 15.04 -21.06
C LYS A 169 -0.02 14.59 -21.59
N PRO A 170 -0.60 15.30 -22.57
CA PRO A 170 -1.81 14.84 -23.22
C PRO A 170 -1.56 13.40 -23.71
N GLY A 171 -2.20 12.41 -23.07
CA GLY A 171 -1.90 10.99 -23.28
C GLY A 171 -2.11 10.10 -22.05
N ASP A 172 -2.05 10.64 -20.83
CA ASP A 172 -2.26 9.86 -19.59
C ASP A 172 -3.75 9.69 -19.21
N ILE A 173 -4.69 10.16 -20.05
CA ILE A 173 -6.12 9.91 -19.86
C ILE A 173 -6.48 8.59 -20.54
N PHE A 174 -6.41 7.49 -19.78
CA PHE A 174 -7.06 6.25 -20.20
C PHE A 174 -8.56 6.39 -19.96
N ILE A 175 -9.32 6.73 -21.02
CA ILE A 175 -10.77 6.53 -21.02
C ILE A 175 -10.99 5.03 -21.10
N ARG A 176 -11.34 4.40 -19.96
CA ARG A 176 -11.83 3.03 -19.95
C ARG A 176 -13.27 3.05 -20.44
N ASP A 177 -13.50 2.82 -21.73
CA ASP A 177 -14.81 2.38 -22.16
C ASP A 177 -15.06 0.96 -21.65
N ARG A 178 -16.28 0.72 -21.17
CA ARG A 178 -16.75 -0.59 -20.70
C ARG A 178 -16.91 -1.54 -21.88
N GLU A 179 -15.82 -1.93 -22.52
CA GLU A 179 -15.68 -3.14 -23.32
C GLU A 179 -14.21 -3.22 -23.72
N GLN A 180 -13.56 -4.33 -23.37
CA GLN A 180 -12.11 -4.52 -23.34
C GLN A 180 -11.42 -4.35 -24.71
N ASN A 181 -11.20 -3.12 -25.16
CA ASN A 181 -10.22 -2.80 -26.19
C ASN A 181 -9.51 -1.51 -25.81
N ILE A 182 -8.18 -1.59 -25.65
CA ILE A 182 -7.33 -0.41 -25.55
C ILE A 182 -7.32 0.22 -26.93
N ILE A 183 -7.99 1.36 -27.11
CA ILE A 183 -7.83 2.17 -28.31
C ILE A 183 -6.48 2.88 -28.17
N GLU A 184 -5.47 2.41 -28.90
CA GLU A 184 -4.24 3.18 -29.06
C GLU A 184 -4.56 4.47 -29.84
N PRO A 185 -4.08 5.64 -29.39
CA PRO A 185 -4.28 6.87 -30.16
C PRO A 185 -3.48 6.78 -31.47
N ASP A 186 -4.16 6.95 -32.60
CA ASP A 186 -3.51 7.08 -33.90
C ASP A 186 -2.91 8.48 -34.05
N PHE A 187 -1.60 8.58 -33.84
CA PHE A 187 -0.84 9.83 -33.98
C PHE A 187 -0.40 10.13 -35.42
N ASN A 188 -0.81 9.32 -36.42
CA ASN A 188 -0.44 9.54 -37.82
C ASN A 188 -1.53 10.24 -38.64
N ASN A 189 -2.65 10.64 -38.04
CA ASN A 189 -3.65 11.44 -38.74
C ASN A 189 -3.32 12.92 -38.59
N SER A 190 -2.76 13.51 -39.65
CA SER A 190 -2.42 14.93 -39.77
C SER A 190 -3.64 15.85 -39.97
N ASP A 191 -4.84 15.40 -39.62
CA ASP A 191 -6.07 16.12 -39.93
C ASP A 191 -6.66 16.74 -38.65
N GLU A 192 -6.45 18.06 -38.57
CA GLU A 192 -7.23 19.10 -37.90
C GLU A 192 -8.15 18.71 -36.70
N ASP A 193 -7.71 19.12 -35.51
CA ASP A 193 -8.50 19.61 -34.35
C ASP A 193 -9.91 19.02 -34.14
N PRO A 194 -10.06 17.93 -33.37
CA PRO A 194 -11.37 17.54 -32.86
C PRO A 194 -11.72 18.41 -31.65
N SER A 195 -12.30 19.57 -31.93
CA SER A 195 -13.05 20.37 -30.97
C SER A 195 -14.01 19.49 -30.16
N ILE A 196 -13.70 19.29 -28.87
CA ILE A 196 -14.57 18.55 -27.95
C ILE A 196 -15.77 19.44 -27.63
N GLN A 197 -16.92 19.14 -28.23
CA GLN A 197 -18.21 19.66 -27.77
C GLN A 197 -18.63 18.90 -26.51
N ILE A 198 -18.76 19.60 -25.40
CA ILE A 198 -19.39 19.08 -24.19
C ILE A 198 -20.84 19.55 -24.24
N GLU A 199 -21.79 18.63 -24.47
CA GLU A 199 -23.20 18.90 -24.18
C GLU A 199 -23.40 18.90 -22.65
N LEU A 200 -24.04 19.96 -22.13
CA LEU A 200 -24.40 20.14 -20.73
C LEU A 200 -25.68 19.37 -20.36
#